data_AF-A0A0D2SEM0-F1
#
_entry.id   AF-A0A0D2SEM0-F1
#
_cell.length_a   1.000
_cell.length_b   1.000
_cell.length_c   1.000
_cell.angle_alpha   90.00
_cell.angle_beta   90.00
_cell.angle_gamma   90.00
#
_symmetry.space_group_name_H-M   'P 1'
#
loop_
_entity.id
_entity.type
_entity.pdbx_description
1 polymer ?
#
loop_
_entity_poly.entity_id
_entity_poly.type
_entity_poly.pdbx_seq_one_letter_code
_entity_poly.pdbx_strand_id
1 'polypeptide(L)'
;MSSVLVYMQELEKSLKATCEKFIMAVTKQVVDPMLSFVTKITVVKVALSFGTQNKKRDSVIAKPLKEQTFATPEALAELVQKVHSAIQRELPVVIAKMKLYLQNLSTRTILFKPK
;
A
#
# COMPACT_ATOMS: atom_id res chain seq x y z
N MET A 1 34.76 -21.43 -11.59
CA MET A 1 34.84 -20.31 -10.61
C MET A 1 34.03 -19.09 -11.06
N SER A 2 34.12 -18.67 -12.34
CA SER A 2 33.33 -17.55 -12.88
C SER A 2 31.81 -17.76 -12.90
N SER A 3 31.32 -18.97 -13.14
CA SER A 3 29.89 -19.31 -13.15
C SER A 3 29.21 -19.18 -11.78
N VAL A 4 29.92 -19.53 -10.70
CA VAL A 4 29.44 -19.37 -9.32
C VAL A 4 29.27 -17.90 -8.96
N LEU A 5 30.17 -17.03 -9.45
CA LEU A 5 30.13 -15.61 -9.17
C LEU A 5 28.94 -14.92 -9.87
N VAL A 6 28.65 -15.32 -11.11
CA VAL A 6 27.46 -14.87 -11.85
C VAL A 6 26.16 -15.32 -11.17
N TYR A 7 26.11 -16.57 -10.71
CA TYR A 7 24.95 -17.10 -9.99
C TYR A 7 24.66 -16.34 -8.68
N MET A 8 25.71 -16.04 -7.90
CA MET A 8 25.54 -15.27 -6.66
C MET A 8 25.06 -13.84 -6.92
N GLN A 9 25.55 -13.18 -7.97
CA GLN A 9 25.08 -11.85 -8.36
C GLN A 9 23.60 -11.85 -8.78
N GLU A 10 23.15 -12.87 -9.51
CA GLU A 10 21.75 -12.99 -9.92
C GLU A 10 20.84 -13.29 -8.71
N LEU A 11 21.33 -14.10 -7.78
CA LEU A 11 20.64 -14.38 -6.51
C LEU A 11 20.46 -13.11 -5.68
N GLU A 12 21.51 -12.29 -5.54
CA GLU A 12 21.46 -11.01 -4.83
C GLU A 12 20.45 -10.04 -5.46
N LYS A 13 20.45 -9.92 -6.79
CA LYS A 13 19.49 -9.09 -7.54
C LYS A 13 18.05 -9.56 -7.32
N SER A 14 17.80 -10.86 -7.47
CA SER A 14 16.48 -11.47 -7.28
C SER A 14 15.97 -11.26 -5.85
N LEU A 15 16.85 -11.42 -4.88
CA LEU A 15 16.53 -11.27 -3.47
C LEU A 15 16.21 -9.81 -3.12
N LYS A 16 17.02 -8.86 -3.58
CA LYS A 16 16.72 -7.41 -3.43
C LYS A 16 15.36 -7.07 -4.03
N ALA A 17 15.12 -7.47 -5.29
CA ALA A 17 13.86 -7.22 -5.97
C ALA A 17 12.67 -7.84 -5.23
N THR A 18 12.86 -9.01 -4.62
CA THR A 18 11.83 -9.68 -3.82
C THR A 18 11.55 -8.93 -2.52
N CYS A 19 12.58 -8.45 -1.83
CA CYS A 19 12.42 -7.61 -0.63
C CYS A 19 11.68 -6.30 -0.96
N GLU A 20 12.04 -5.63 -2.06
CA GLU A 20 11.37 -4.40 -2.51
C GLU A 20 9.89 -4.65 -2.82
N LYS A 21 9.59 -5.72 -3.59
CA LYS A 21 8.20 -6.12 -3.87
C LYS A 21 7.43 -6.44 -2.60
N PHE A 22 8.04 -7.12 -1.63
CA PHE A 22 7.42 -7.43 -0.36
C PHE A 22 7.11 -6.18 0.45
N ILE A 23 8.08 -5.26 0.60
CA ILE A 23 7.89 -3.99 1.30
C ILE A 23 6.76 -3.19 0.65
N MET A 24 6.75 -3.11 -0.68
CA MET A 24 5.71 -2.40 -1.42
C MET A 24 4.34 -3.06 -1.24
N ALA A 25 4.25 -4.39 -1.26
CA ALA A 25 3.00 -5.13 -1.05
C ALA A 25 2.43 -4.90 0.36
N VAL A 26 3.28 -5.01 1.40
CA VAL A 26 2.89 -4.78 2.80
C VAL A 26 2.49 -3.33 3.01
N THR A 27 3.26 -2.38 2.47
CA THR A 27 2.95 -0.95 2.54
C THR A 27 1.60 -0.68 1.88
N LYS A 28 1.39 -1.21 0.66
CA LYS A 28 0.12 -1.07 -0.06
C LYS A 28 -1.03 -1.62 0.76
N GLN A 29 -0.92 -2.81 1.34
CA GLN A 29 -1.97 -3.40 2.18
C GLN A 29 -2.37 -2.48 3.33
N VAL A 30 -1.40 -1.88 4.02
CA VAL A 30 -1.65 -0.97 5.16
C VAL A 30 -2.35 0.32 4.72
N VAL A 31 -1.95 0.89 3.58
CA VAL A 31 -2.49 2.18 3.10
C VAL A 31 -3.66 2.05 2.13
N ASP A 32 -4.00 0.84 1.68
CA ASP A 32 -5.06 0.57 0.70
C ASP A 32 -6.40 1.23 1.05
N PRO A 33 -6.87 1.22 2.33
CA PRO A 33 -8.09 1.92 2.70
C PRO A 33 -8.04 3.42 2.38
N MET A 34 -6.89 4.08 2.59
CA MET A 34 -6.69 5.50 2.28
C MET A 34 -6.64 5.74 0.76
N LEU A 35 -5.96 4.87 0.01
CA LEU A 35 -5.92 4.96 -1.45
C LEU A 35 -7.31 4.79 -2.08
N SER A 36 -8.12 3.87 -1.55
CA SER A 36 -9.50 3.68 -1.94
C SER A 36 -10.34 4.93 -1.66
N PHE A 37 -10.17 5.54 -0.48
CA PHE A 37 -10.84 6.77 -0.11
C PHE A 37 -10.47 7.95 -1.04
N VAL A 38 -9.18 8.16 -1.30
CA VAL A 38 -8.70 9.19 -2.25
C VAL A 38 -9.27 8.95 -3.64
N THR A 39 -9.33 7.69 -4.10
CA THR A 39 -9.91 7.35 -5.40
C THR A 39 -11.39 7.73 -5.48
N LYS A 40 -12.17 7.43 -4.43
CA LYS A 40 -13.58 7.84 -4.34
C LYS A 40 -13.74 9.36 -4.37
N ILE A 41 -12.89 10.10 -3.65
CA ILE A 41 -12.87 11.57 -3.69
C ILE A 41 -12.55 12.08 -5.09
N THR A 42 -11.55 11.51 -5.77
CA THR A 42 -11.16 11.91 -7.12
C THR A 42 -12.31 11.71 -8.11
N VAL A 43 -13.02 10.58 -8.02
CA VAL A 43 -14.21 10.31 -8.85
C VAL A 43 -15.31 11.35 -8.60
N VAL A 44 -15.60 11.69 -7.33
CA VAL A 44 -16.58 12.73 -6.98
C VAL A 44 -16.14 14.10 -7.52
N LYS A 45 -14.87 14.47 -7.33
CA LYS A 45 -14.32 15.74 -7.84
C LYS A 45 -14.46 15.84 -9.35
N VAL A 46 -14.09 14.78 -10.07
CA VAL A 46 -14.25 14.67 -11.52
C VAL A 46 -15.73 14.84 -11.91
N ALA A 47 -16.63 14.08 -11.29
CA ALA A 47 -18.06 14.15 -11.59
C ALA A 47 -18.64 15.56 -11.37
N LEU A 48 -18.21 16.26 -10.31
CA LEU A 48 -18.61 17.64 -10.04
C LEU A 48 -18.04 18.65 -11.05
N SER A 49 -16.81 18.44 -11.54
CA SER A 49 -16.20 19.29 -12.57
C SER A 49 -16.87 19.17 -13.94
N PHE A 50 -17.38 17.97 -14.30
CA PHE A 50 -18.09 17.73 -15.56
C PHE A 50 -19.61 17.98 -15.47
N GLY A 51 -20.18 18.03 -14.26
CA GLY A 51 -21.64 18.17 -14.03
C GLY A 51 -22.24 19.57 -14.21
N THR A 52 -21.48 20.55 -14.71
CA THR A 52 -21.96 21.93 -14.95
C THR A 52 -22.65 22.12 -16.32
N GLN A 53 -22.58 21.16 -17.24
CA GLN A 53 -23.24 21.24 -18.54
C GLN A 53 -24.25 20.11 -18.76
N ASN A 54 -25.52 20.41 -18.48
CA ASN A 54 -26.72 19.66 -18.88
C ASN A 54 -27.08 18.37 -18.11
N LYS A 55 -28.22 18.48 -17.42
CA LYS A 55 -29.25 17.44 -17.11
C LYS A 55 -28.86 16.23 -16.24
N LYS A 56 -29.68 16.07 -15.17
CA LYS A 56 -29.81 14.98 -14.18
C LYS A 56 -28.73 14.87 -13.10
N ARG A 57 -28.98 15.57 -11.99
CA ARG A 57 -28.40 15.37 -10.65
C ARG A 57 -28.88 14.07 -9.96
N ASP A 58 -29.24 13.03 -10.72
CA ASP A 58 -29.71 11.75 -10.17
C ASP A 58 -28.59 10.71 -9.98
N SER A 59 -27.37 11.05 -10.40
CA SER A 59 -26.19 10.23 -10.12
C SER A 59 -25.75 10.42 -8.67
N VAL A 60 -25.76 9.34 -7.88
CA VAL A 60 -25.22 9.28 -6.50
C VAL A 60 -23.79 9.84 -6.41
N ILE A 61 -23.03 9.74 -7.51
CA ILE A 61 -21.64 10.15 -7.63
C ILE A 61 -21.50 11.67 -7.89
N ALA A 62 -22.52 12.32 -8.45
CA ALA A 62 -22.54 13.76 -8.73
C ALA A 62 -22.95 14.62 -7.51
N LYS A 63 -23.15 14.00 -6.34
CA LYS A 63 -23.44 14.71 -5.09
C LYS A 63 -22.17 15.31 -4.48
N PRO A 64 -22.25 16.50 -3.84
CA PRO A 64 -21.15 17.09 -3.10
C PRO A 64 -20.56 16.14 -2.07
N LEU A 65 -19.26 16.29 -1.75
CA LEU A 65 -18.54 15.40 -0.83
C LEU A 65 -19.24 15.27 0.55
N LYS A 66 -19.82 16.35 1.08
CA LYS A 66 -20.56 16.36 2.35
C LYS A 66 -21.81 15.46 2.38
N GLU A 67 -22.33 15.10 1.20
CA GLU A 67 -23.51 14.23 1.03
C GLU A 67 -23.11 12.78 0.69
N GLN A 68 -21.81 12.52 0.54
CA GLN A 68 -21.30 11.18 0.27
C GLN A 68 -21.23 10.37 1.57
N THR A 69 -21.88 9.21 1.60
CA THR A 69 -21.95 8.34 2.78
C THR A 69 -20.58 7.80 3.21
N PHE A 70 -19.61 7.73 2.29
CA PHE A 70 -18.25 7.30 2.60
C PHE A 70 -17.39 8.40 3.25
N ALA A 71 -17.87 9.66 3.26
CA ALA A 71 -17.12 10.84 3.71
C ALA A 71 -17.71 11.47 4.99
N THR A 72 -18.57 10.75 5.72
CA THR A 72 -19.04 11.20 7.03
C THR A 72 -17.88 11.21 8.03
N PRO A 73 -17.94 12.02 9.10
CA PRO A 73 -16.92 12.02 10.15
C PRO A 73 -16.68 10.63 10.75
N GLU A 74 -17.75 9.85 10.94
CA GLU A 74 -17.68 8.49 11.49
C GLU A 74 -16.98 7.53 10.52
N ALA A 75 -17.32 7.58 9.23
CA ALA A 75 -16.67 6.75 8.20
C ALA A 75 -15.17 7.09 8.06
N LEU A 76 -14.82 8.38 8.15
CA LEU A 76 -13.43 8.83 8.15
C LEU A 76 -12.68 8.39 9.41
N ALA A 77 -13.31 8.49 10.58
CA ALA A 77 -12.73 8.00 11.83
C ALA A 77 -12.48 6.49 11.77
N GLU A 78 -13.44 5.71 11.27
CA GLU A 78 -13.29 4.26 11.08
C GLU A 78 -12.15 3.94 10.11
N LEU A 79 -12.05 4.67 8.99
CA LEU A 79 -10.95 4.55 8.04
C LEU A 79 -9.58 4.78 8.70
N VAL A 80 -9.43 5.87 9.45
CA VAL A 80 -8.19 6.19 10.18
C VAL A 80 -7.87 5.11 11.20
N GLN A 81 -8.86 4.62 11.95
CA GLN A 81 -8.69 3.57 12.94
C GLN A 81 -8.25 2.23 12.31
N LYS A 82 -8.78 1.88 11.13
CA LYS A 82 -8.35 0.68 10.38
C LYS A 82 -6.87 0.75 10.01
N VAL A 83 -6.44 1.88 9.43
CA VAL A 83 -5.04 2.08 9.04
C VAL A 83 -4.13 2.11 10.27
N HIS A 84 -4.54 2.81 11.33
CA HIS A 84 -3.79 2.83 12.58
C HIS A 84 -3.64 1.43 13.18
N SER A 85 -4.71 0.63 13.17
CA SER A 85 -4.69 -0.75 13.65
C SER A 85 -3.76 -1.63 12.80
N ALA A 86 -3.78 -1.50 11.47
CA ALA A 86 -2.88 -2.21 10.58
C ALA A 86 -1.41 -1.85 10.86
N ILE A 87 -1.10 -0.58 11.12
CA ILE A 87 0.25 -0.13 11.51
C ILE A 87 0.68 -0.71 12.87
N GLN A 88 -0.21 -0.70 13.86
CA GLN A 88 0.14 -1.09 15.24
C GLN A 88 0.13 -2.60 15.47
N ARG A 89 -0.66 -3.36 14.71
CA ARG A 89 -0.90 -4.80 14.98
C ARG A 89 -0.42 -5.69 13.85
N GLU A 90 -0.73 -5.36 12.60
CA GLU A 90 -0.42 -6.24 11.47
C GLU A 90 1.03 -6.07 11.01
N LEU A 91 1.48 -4.83 10.82
CA LEU A 91 2.84 -4.53 10.37
C LEU A 91 3.93 -5.13 11.28
N PRO A 92 3.85 -5.07 12.63
CA PRO A 92 4.85 -5.69 13.49
C PRO A 92 4.93 -7.21 13.35
N VAL A 93 3.79 -7.89 13.13
CA VAL A 93 3.75 -9.35 12.90
C VAL A 93 4.47 -9.70 11.60
N VAL A 94 4.23 -8.91 10.55
CA VAL A 94 4.91 -9.08 9.25
C VAL A 94 6.42 -8.85 9.39
N ILE A 95 6.83 -7.80 10.10
CA ILE A 95 8.24 -7.52 10.38
C ILE A 95 8.87 -8.64 11.21
N ALA A 96 8.18 -9.17 12.22
CA ALA A 96 8.68 -10.27 13.04
C ALA A 96 8.91 -11.52 12.19
N LYS A 97 7.95 -11.90 11.32
CA LYS A 97 8.11 -13.02 10.40
C LYS A 97 9.27 -12.80 9.43
N MET A 98 9.36 -11.63 8.81
CA MET A 98 10.48 -11.27 7.95
C MET A 98 11.82 -11.40 8.71
N LYS A 99 11.89 -10.93 9.96
CA LYS A 99 13.08 -11.08 10.80
C LYS A 99 13.43 -12.54 11.05
N LEU A 100 12.48 -13.47 11.21
CA LEU A 100 12.77 -14.90 11.39
C LEU A 100 13.49 -15.50 10.18
N TYR A 101 13.00 -15.22 8.97
CA TYR A 101 13.60 -15.73 7.74
C TYR A 101 14.88 -15.00 7.35
N LEU A 102 15.05 -13.77 7.85
CA LEU A 102 16.25 -12.98 7.69
C LEU A 102 17.14 -12.98 8.94
N GLN A 103 16.94 -13.87 9.92
CA GLN A 103 17.75 -13.88 11.15
C GLN A 103 19.09 -14.61 10.96
N ASN A 104 19.16 -15.49 9.96
CA ASN A 104 20.40 -16.16 9.61
C ASN A 104 21.44 -15.10 9.18
N LEU A 105 22.53 -15.01 9.94
CA LEU A 105 23.58 -14.02 9.73
C LEU A 105 24.18 -14.13 8.32
N SER A 106 24.24 -15.33 7.74
CA SER A 106 24.70 -15.58 6.37
C SER A 106 23.72 -15.00 5.34
N THR A 107 22.42 -15.22 5.52
CA THR A 107 21.36 -14.62 4.68
C THR A 107 21.34 -13.10 4.82
N ARG A 108 21.51 -12.55 6.04
CA ARG A 108 21.68 -11.11 6.26
C ARG A 108 22.92 -10.56 5.58
N THR A 109 24.05 -11.26 5.67
CA THR A 109 25.31 -10.77 5.09
C THR A 109 25.20 -10.70 3.57
N ILE A 110 24.51 -11.65 2.93
CA ILE A 110 24.23 -11.62 1.49
C ILE A 110 23.22 -10.53 1.12
N LEU A 111 22.25 -10.23 1.99
CA LEU A 111 21.22 -9.19 1.79
C LEU A 111 21.70 -7.76 2.04
N PHE A 112 22.55 -7.57 3.04
CA PHE A 112 22.88 -6.27 3.62
C PHE A 112 24.33 -5.86 3.39
N LYS A 113 25.19 -6.72 2.82
CA LYS A 113 26.47 -6.28 2.22
C LYS A 113 26.35 -6.27 0.70
N PRO A 114 26.19 -5.10 0.07
CA PRO A 114 26.37 -4.99 -1.36
C PRO A 114 27.85 -5.22 -1.69
N LYS A 115 28.12 -5.83 -2.83
CA LYS A 115 29.30 -5.45 -3.62
C LYS A 115 28.94 -4.30 -4.54
#